data_AF-A0A1V0DAA9-F1
#
_entry.id   AF-A0A1V0DAA9-F1
#
_cell.length_a   1.000
_cell.length_b   1.000
_cell.length_c   1.000
_cell.angle_alpha   90.00
_cell.angle_beta   90.00
_cell.angle_gamma   90.00
#
_symmetry.space_group_name_H-M   'P 1'
#
loop_
_entity.id
_entity.type
_entity.pdbx_description
1 polymer ?
#
loop_
_entity_poly.entity_id
_entity_poly.type
_entity_poly.pdbx_seq_one_letter_code
_entity_poly.pdbx_strand_id
1 'polypeptide(L)'
;MTDDLAAYRHRRDLAASGEPEGSASSSSGEHPIFVIQKHDARTLHYDVRLEVDGVLKSWAVPKGPSTDPSVRRLAQPTEDHPLDYARFEGVIPEGHYGAGTVLVWDTGTYRNLRAEKPDDGASMQQSLEEGKVEVWLDGRKLRGGYALIRMKDRDGWLLIKMNDDEADARRNPVRTEPDSVLTGRSLDEIRAQEGD
;
A
#
# COMPACT_ATOMS: atom_id res chain seq x y z
N MET A 1 7.71 -22.56 9.47
CA MET A 1 7.15 -21.44 8.68
C MET A 1 6.70 -20.42 9.69
N THR A 2 7.32 -19.25 9.69
CA THR A 2 6.91 -18.12 10.54
C THR A 2 5.50 -17.71 10.09
N ASP A 3 4.58 -17.52 11.03
CA ASP A 3 3.25 -17.00 10.68
C ASP A 3 3.36 -15.48 10.50
N ASP A 4 3.73 -15.05 9.31
CA ASP A 4 3.93 -13.62 8.96
C ASP A 4 2.65 -12.79 9.18
N LEU A 5 1.48 -13.44 9.22
CA LEU A 5 0.18 -12.82 9.50
C LEU A 5 -0.24 -12.88 10.98
N ALA A 6 0.58 -13.43 11.89
CA ALA A 6 0.23 -13.56 13.30
C ALA A 6 -0.12 -12.21 13.94
N ALA A 7 0.66 -11.17 13.64
CA ALA A 7 0.44 -9.83 14.18
C ALA A 7 -0.82 -9.16 13.60
N TYR A 8 -1.19 -9.50 12.36
CA TYR A 8 -2.44 -9.07 11.72
C TYR A 8 -3.63 -9.73 12.41
N ARG A 9 -3.66 -11.07 12.43
CA ARG A 9 -4.77 -11.84 13.03
C ARG A 9 -4.95 -11.55 14.51
N HIS A 10 -3.87 -11.27 15.25
CA HIS A 10 -3.97 -10.95 16.67
C HIS A 10 -4.64 -9.59 16.96
N ARG A 11 -4.53 -8.63 16.03
CA ARG A 11 -5.04 -7.26 16.22
C ARG A 11 -6.42 -7.00 15.63
N ARG A 12 -6.92 -7.92 14.81
CA ARG A 12 -8.21 -7.76 14.13
C ARG A 12 -9.26 -8.66 14.74
N ASP A 13 -10.45 -8.12 14.89
CA ASP A 13 -11.66 -8.91 15.05
C ASP A 13 -12.32 -9.00 13.67
N LEU A 14 -11.89 -10.00 12.90
CA LEU A 14 -12.19 -10.15 11.47
C LEU A 14 -13.69 -10.36 11.21
N ALA A 15 -14.38 -11.04 12.15
CA ALA A 15 -15.81 -11.24 12.08
C ALA A 15 -16.58 -9.92 12.22
N ALA A 16 -16.06 -9.00 13.04
CA ALA A 16 -16.67 -7.69 13.25
C ALA A 16 -16.27 -6.66 12.17
N SER A 17 -15.05 -6.71 11.64
CA SER A 17 -14.57 -5.71 10.68
C SER A 17 -14.88 -6.01 9.22
N GLY A 18 -15.31 -7.24 8.89
CA GLY A 18 -15.51 -7.68 7.50
C GLY A 18 -14.19 -7.82 6.72
N GLU A 19 -13.06 -7.70 7.41
CA GLU A 19 -11.74 -7.86 6.83
C GLU A 19 -11.45 -9.36 6.58
N PRO A 20 -10.72 -9.71 5.52
CA PRO A 20 -10.43 -11.09 5.20
C PRO A 20 -9.47 -11.75 6.19
N GLU A 21 -9.71 -13.03 6.51
CA GLU A 21 -8.90 -13.77 7.49
C GLU A 21 -7.48 -14.12 7.01
N GLY A 22 -7.23 -13.95 5.71
CA GLY A 22 -6.03 -14.38 5.04
C GLY A 22 -6.02 -15.89 4.85
N SER A 23 -6.66 -16.34 3.78
CA SER A 23 -6.41 -17.70 3.28
C SER A 23 -4.99 -17.77 2.73
N ALA A 24 -4.33 -18.93 2.83
CA ALA A 24 -3.03 -19.16 2.20
C ALA A 24 -3.20 -19.24 0.67
N SER A 25 -3.61 -18.14 0.04
CA SER A 25 -3.61 -18.01 -1.41
C SER A 25 -2.16 -17.87 -1.84
N SER A 26 -1.66 -18.88 -2.53
CA SER A 26 -0.44 -18.78 -3.32
C SER A 26 -0.59 -17.61 -4.29
N SER A 27 0.50 -16.85 -4.47
CA SER A 27 0.60 -15.80 -5.48
C SER A 27 0.13 -16.35 -6.84
N SER A 28 -1.03 -15.90 -7.30
CA SER A 28 -1.70 -16.48 -8.48
C SER A 28 -1.37 -15.72 -9.77
N GLY A 29 -0.55 -14.67 -9.69
CA GLY A 29 -0.15 -13.84 -10.83
C GLY A 29 1.31 -14.06 -11.24
N GLU A 30 1.59 -13.89 -12.54
CA GLU A 30 2.97 -13.85 -13.10
C GLU A 30 3.82 -12.70 -12.52
N HIS A 31 3.18 -11.67 -11.96
CA HIS A 31 3.84 -10.50 -11.39
C HIS A 31 3.24 -10.15 -10.02
N PRO A 32 4.07 -9.71 -9.06
CA PRO A 32 3.59 -9.32 -7.73
C PRO A 32 2.73 -8.07 -7.82
N ILE A 33 1.69 -8.01 -6.98
CA ILE A 33 0.74 -6.91 -6.95
C ILE A 33 1.16 -5.77 -6.03
N PHE A 34 0.64 -4.58 -6.31
CA PHE A 34 0.58 -3.51 -5.32
C PHE A 34 -0.85 -3.01 -5.17
N VAL A 35 -1.10 -2.41 -4.01
CA VAL A 35 -2.34 -1.71 -3.73
C VAL A 35 -2.04 -0.45 -2.94
N ILE A 36 -2.80 0.60 -3.21
CA ILE A 36 -2.84 1.80 -2.39
C ILE A 36 -4.28 1.98 -1.94
N GLN A 37 -4.53 1.85 -0.65
CA GLN A 37 -5.83 2.10 -0.06
C GLN A 37 -5.88 3.50 0.52
N LYS A 38 -6.97 4.23 0.29
CA LYS A 38 -7.25 5.49 0.97
C LYS A 38 -8.10 5.16 2.19
N HIS A 39 -7.64 5.59 3.35
CA HIS A 39 -8.19 5.18 4.63
C HIS A 39 -8.53 6.41 5.47
N ASP A 40 -9.83 6.63 5.66
CA ASP A 40 -10.39 7.67 6.52
C ASP A 40 -10.64 7.12 7.92
N ALA A 41 -9.55 6.97 8.66
CA ALA A 41 -9.53 6.60 10.08
C ALA A 41 -9.58 7.86 10.96
N ARG A 42 -8.93 7.83 12.14
CA ARG A 42 -8.72 9.03 12.97
C ARG A 42 -8.13 10.21 12.20
N THR A 43 -7.26 9.90 11.25
CA THR A 43 -6.70 10.85 10.29
C THR A 43 -6.69 10.18 8.93
N LEU A 44 -7.08 10.92 7.89
CA LEU A 44 -6.95 10.48 6.52
C LEU A 44 -5.49 10.14 6.19
N HIS A 45 -5.26 8.95 5.66
CA HIS A 45 -3.96 8.50 5.17
C HIS A 45 -4.13 7.53 4.00
N TYR A 46 -3.01 7.12 3.42
CA TYR A 46 -2.97 6.13 2.34
C TYR A 46 -2.10 4.96 2.75
N ASP A 47 -2.62 3.75 2.75
CA ASP A 47 -1.85 2.54 2.99
C ASP A 47 -1.28 2.03 1.66
N VAL A 48 0.04 2.12 1.51
CA VAL A 48 0.78 1.59 0.35
C VAL A 48 1.24 0.18 0.69
N ARG A 49 0.93 -0.78 -0.17
CA ARG A 49 1.28 -2.19 0.08
C ARG A 49 1.88 -2.85 -1.15
N LEU A 50 2.90 -3.67 -0.92
CA LEU A 50 3.60 -4.45 -1.94
C LEU A 50 3.54 -5.94 -1.57
N GLU A 51 3.14 -6.78 -2.50
CA GLU A 51 3.21 -8.24 -2.34
C GLU A 51 4.66 -8.72 -2.29
N VAL A 52 5.10 -9.26 -1.16
CA VAL A 52 6.42 -9.89 -1.00
C VAL A 52 6.25 -11.17 -0.20
N ASP A 53 6.75 -12.28 -0.75
CA ASP A 53 6.74 -13.61 -0.11
C ASP A 53 5.36 -14.05 0.40
N GLY A 54 4.30 -13.72 -0.34
CA GLY A 54 2.93 -14.16 -0.06
C GLY A 54 2.15 -13.29 0.93
N VAL A 55 2.70 -12.15 1.34
CA VAL A 55 2.00 -11.14 2.17
C VAL A 55 2.14 -9.74 1.58
N LEU A 56 1.28 -8.83 2.02
CA LEU A 56 1.33 -7.41 1.69
C LEU A 56 2.17 -6.65 2.72
N LYS A 57 3.43 -6.39 2.40
CA LYS A 57 4.28 -5.47 3.17
C LYS A 57 3.71 -4.06 3.07
N SER A 58 3.42 -3.43 4.20
CA SER A 58 2.53 -2.25 4.24
C SER A 58 3.16 -1.04 4.93
N TRP A 59 2.82 0.14 4.43
CA TRP A 59 3.17 1.44 5.03
C TRP A 59 1.99 2.40 4.99
N ALA A 60 1.71 3.07 6.12
CA ALA A 60 0.82 4.21 6.18
C ALA A 60 1.55 5.48 5.72
N VAL A 61 0.98 6.17 4.73
CA VAL A 61 1.50 7.40 4.10
C VAL A 61 0.50 8.54 4.32
N PRO A 62 0.67 9.38 5.38
CA PRO A 62 -0.35 10.35 5.79
C PRO A 62 -0.77 11.35 4.71
N LYS A 63 0.17 11.75 3.84
CA LYS A 63 -0.08 12.73 2.76
C LYS A 63 -0.31 12.07 1.39
N GLY A 64 -0.38 10.75 1.36
CA GLY A 64 -0.43 9.96 0.13
C GLY A 64 0.84 10.04 -0.73
N PRO A 65 0.91 9.23 -1.79
CA PRO A 65 2.00 9.27 -2.76
C PRO A 65 2.06 10.63 -3.49
N SER A 66 3.22 10.95 -4.05
CA SER A 66 3.40 12.11 -4.93
C SER A 66 3.92 11.65 -6.29
N THR A 67 3.63 12.41 -7.34
CA THR A 67 4.25 12.25 -8.67
C THR A 67 5.43 13.20 -8.89
N ASP A 68 5.76 14.03 -7.88
CA ASP A 68 6.89 14.94 -7.89
C ASP A 68 8.13 14.26 -7.29
N PRO A 69 9.24 14.10 -8.05
CA PRO A 69 10.45 13.45 -7.56
C PRO A 69 11.21 14.26 -6.49
N SER A 70 10.90 15.55 -6.33
CA SER A 70 11.47 16.38 -5.27
C SER A 70 10.76 16.22 -3.92
N VAL A 71 9.54 15.65 -3.91
CA VAL A 71 8.73 15.49 -2.71
C VAL A 71 9.04 14.18 -2.00
N ARG A 72 9.39 14.28 -0.71
CA ARG A 72 9.60 13.13 0.17
C ARG A 72 8.37 12.93 1.06
N ARG A 73 7.72 11.77 0.97
CA ARG A 73 6.56 11.41 1.79
C ARG A 73 7.00 10.49 2.92
N LEU A 74 6.61 10.80 4.15
CA LEU A 74 6.76 9.86 5.26
C LEU A 74 5.88 8.63 5.01
N ALA A 75 6.46 7.45 5.19
CA ALA A 75 5.82 6.15 5.09
C ALA A 75 6.13 5.35 6.37
N GLN A 76 5.15 5.19 7.25
CA GLN A 76 5.30 4.46 8.50
C GLN A 76 4.99 2.98 8.28
N PRO A 77 5.90 2.04 8.56
CA PRO A 77 5.60 0.61 8.48
C PRO A 77 4.38 0.26 9.32
N THR A 78 3.51 -0.56 8.76
CA THR A 78 2.38 -1.19 9.44
C THR A 78 2.50 -2.71 9.29
N GLU A 79 1.48 -3.43 9.72
CA GLU A 79 1.48 -4.89 9.72
C GLU A 79 1.48 -5.44 8.31
N ASP A 80 2.01 -6.65 8.16
CA ASP A 80 1.75 -7.42 6.97
C ASP A 80 0.26 -7.72 6.87
N HIS A 81 -0.31 -7.56 5.68
CA HIS A 81 -1.71 -7.87 5.42
C HIS A 81 -1.79 -9.10 4.50
N PRO A 82 -2.88 -9.88 4.56
CA PRO A 82 -3.06 -10.98 3.63
C PRO A 82 -3.34 -10.46 2.21
N LEU A 83 -3.08 -11.28 1.19
CA LEU A 83 -3.20 -10.85 -0.22
C LEU A 83 -4.63 -10.49 -0.62
N ASP A 84 -5.62 -11.19 -0.07
CA ASP A 84 -7.04 -10.91 -0.27
C ASP A 84 -7.45 -9.52 0.26
N TYR A 85 -6.69 -8.95 1.21
CA TYR A 85 -6.87 -7.58 1.69
C TYR A 85 -6.69 -6.52 0.59
N ALA A 86 -5.96 -6.83 -0.48
CA ALA A 86 -5.71 -5.90 -1.57
C ALA A 86 -6.98 -5.43 -2.30
N ARG A 87 -8.10 -6.15 -2.13
CA ARG A 87 -9.39 -5.80 -2.73
C ARG A 87 -10.43 -5.28 -1.72
N PHE A 88 -10.05 -5.17 -0.45
CA PHE A 88 -10.98 -4.73 0.59
C PHE A 88 -11.36 -3.25 0.43
N GLU A 89 -12.67 -3.00 0.35
CA GLU A 89 -13.34 -1.70 0.47
C GLU A 89 -14.51 -1.85 1.43
N GLY A 90 -14.67 -0.93 2.37
CA GLY A 90 -15.74 -1.01 3.37
C GLY A 90 -15.51 -0.10 4.56
N VAL A 91 -16.31 -0.33 5.61
CA VAL A 91 -16.21 0.38 6.89
C VAL A 91 -15.73 -0.59 7.96
N ILE A 92 -14.59 -0.27 8.56
CA ILE A 92 -14.11 -0.96 9.77
C ILE A 92 -14.77 -0.27 10.97
N PRO A 93 -15.58 -0.97 11.79
CA PRO A 93 -16.36 -0.35 12.84
C PRO A 93 -15.51 0.35 13.91
N GLU A 94 -16.08 1.36 14.56
CA GLU A 94 -15.44 2.04 15.68
C GLU A 94 -15.07 1.07 16.81
N GLY A 95 -13.95 1.34 17.49
CA GLY A 95 -13.43 0.48 18.55
C GLY A 95 -12.55 -0.67 18.05
N HIS A 96 -12.58 -0.97 16.75
CA HIS A 96 -11.66 -1.93 16.14
C HIS A 96 -10.34 -1.26 15.73
N TYR A 97 -9.26 -2.04 15.70
CA TYR A 97 -8.00 -1.57 15.13
C TYR A 97 -8.26 -1.22 13.67
N GLY A 98 -7.74 -0.08 13.19
CA GLY A 98 -8.00 0.41 11.83
C GLY A 98 -9.43 0.90 11.59
N ALA A 99 -10.21 1.23 12.62
CA ALA A 99 -11.54 1.81 12.46
C ALA A 99 -11.54 3.01 11.50
N GLY A 100 -12.49 3.03 10.57
CA GLY A 100 -12.57 4.01 9.51
C GLY A 100 -13.11 3.45 8.20
N THR A 101 -13.24 4.31 7.21
CA THR A 101 -13.69 3.92 5.87
C THR A 101 -12.49 3.70 4.96
N VAL A 102 -12.44 2.55 4.27
CA VAL A 102 -11.35 2.14 3.39
C VAL A 102 -11.88 2.01 1.96
N LEU A 103 -11.12 2.55 1.00
CA LEU A 103 -11.32 2.28 -0.42
C LEU A 103 -10.00 1.93 -1.11
N VAL A 104 -10.08 1.19 -2.21
CA VAL A 104 -8.92 0.87 -3.07
C VAL A 104 -8.69 2.04 -4.02
N TRP A 105 -7.72 2.89 -3.67
CA TRP A 105 -7.44 4.13 -4.38
C TRP A 105 -6.59 3.89 -5.64
N ASP A 106 -5.68 2.93 -5.62
CA ASP A 106 -4.96 2.47 -6.82
C ASP A 106 -4.57 0.99 -6.66
N THR A 107 -4.40 0.29 -7.77
CA THR A 107 -3.93 -1.09 -7.79
C THR A 107 -3.34 -1.44 -9.15
N GLY A 108 -2.44 -2.41 -9.15
CA GLY A 108 -1.79 -2.93 -10.34
C GLY A 108 -0.71 -3.94 -9.98
N THR A 109 0.21 -4.16 -10.90
CA THR A 109 1.42 -4.96 -10.68
C THR A 109 2.62 -4.05 -10.49
N TYR A 110 3.72 -4.60 -9.98
CA TYR A 110 4.97 -3.88 -9.94
C TYR A 110 6.16 -4.76 -10.37
N ARG A 111 7.26 -4.12 -10.76
CA ARG A 111 8.54 -4.76 -11.04
C ARG A 111 9.59 -4.31 -10.03
N ASN A 112 10.44 -5.22 -9.56
CA ASN A 112 11.58 -4.88 -8.71
C ASN A 112 12.71 -4.29 -9.56
N LEU A 113 12.95 -2.98 -9.45
CA LEU A 113 13.98 -2.28 -10.23
C LEU A 113 15.40 -2.58 -9.74
N ARG A 114 15.56 -3.14 -8.54
CA ARG A 114 16.87 -3.56 -8.03
C ARG A 114 17.29 -4.92 -8.55
N ALA A 115 16.36 -5.81 -8.91
CA ALA A 115 16.69 -7.17 -9.35
C ALA A 115 17.63 -7.21 -10.58
N GLU A 116 17.57 -6.18 -11.43
CA GLU A 116 18.32 -6.11 -12.69
C GLU A 116 19.65 -5.36 -12.56
N LYS A 117 20.02 -4.87 -11.37
CA LYS A 117 21.25 -4.09 -11.17
C LYS A 117 22.48 -5.02 -11.01
N PRO A 118 23.54 -4.85 -11.81
CA PRO A 118 24.72 -5.72 -11.73
C PRO A 118 25.45 -5.71 -10.38
N ASP A 119 25.63 -4.53 -9.78
CA ASP A 119 26.46 -4.35 -8.58
C ASP A 119 25.64 -4.12 -7.29
N ASP A 120 24.35 -3.82 -7.41
CA ASP A 120 23.42 -3.50 -6.31
C ASP A 120 22.12 -4.32 -6.44
N GLY A 121 22.26 -5.51 -7.04
CA GLY A 121 21.19 -6.46 -7.31
C GLY A 121 20.62 -7.03 -6.02
N ALA A 122 19.32 -6.88 -5.80
CA ALA A 122 18.66 -7.38 -4.59
C ALA A 122 17.25 -7.90 -4.88
N SER A 123 16.87 -8.99 -4.22
CA SER A 123 15.47 -9.44 -4.15
C SER A 123 14.61 -8.41 -3.40
N MET A 124 13.28 -8.57 -3.44
CA MET A 124 12.40 -7.72 -2.65
C MET A 124 12.65 -7.87 -1.14
N GLN A 125 12.86 -9.10 -0.67
CA GLN A 125 13.18 -9.38 0.73
C GLN A 125 14.48 -8.70 1.17
N GLN A 126 15.56 -8.87 0.39
CA GLN A 126 16.85 -8.21 0.65
C GLN A 126 16.71 -6.68 0.63
N SER A 127 15.93 -6.14 -0.31
CA SER A 127 15.66 -4.71 -0.41
C SER A 127 14.97 -4.15 0.84
N LEU A 128 14.05 -4.91 1.44
CA LEU A 128 13.39 -4.53 2.70
C LEU A 128 14.37 -4.59 3.88
N GLU A 129 15.17 -5.64 3.96
CA GLU A 129 16.18 -5.83 5.01
C GLU A 129 17.23 -4.72 4.98
N GLU A 130 17.71 -4.35 3.80
CA GLU A 130 18.67 -3.26 3.59
C GLU A 130 18.06 -1.87 3.79
N GLY A 131 16.74 -1.74 3.73
CA GLY A 131 16.05 -0.46 3.89
C GLY A 131 15.99 0.37 2.61
N LYS A 132 16.08 -0.28 1.44
CA LYS A 132 16.07 0.37 0.12
C LYS A 132 15.29 -0.50 -0.86
N VAL A 133 14.06 -0.12 -1.12
CA VAL A 133 13.18 -0.73 -2.12
C VAL A 133 13.02 0.23 -3.29
N GLU A 134 13.17 -0.26 -4.52
CA GLU A 134 12.90 0.50 -5.74
C GLU A 134 12.01 -0.35 -6.64
N VAL A 135 10.83 0.16 -6.99
CA VAL A 135 9.82 -0.56 -7.77
C VAL A 135 9.31 0.29 -8.90
N TRP A 136 8.99 -0.35 -10.03
CA TRP A 136 8.19 0.25 -11.09
C TRP A 136 6.74 -0.13 -10.87
N LEU A 137 5.88 0.84 -10.59
CA LEU A 137 4.44 0.62 -10.46
C LEU A 137 3.79 0.67 -11.83
N ASP A 138 2.88 -0.28 -12.09
CA ASP A 138 2.00 -0.30 -13.27
C ASP A 138 0.53 -0.24 -12.83
N GLY A 139 0.13 0.91 -12.29
CA GLY A 139 -1.19 1.16 -11.72
C GLY A 139 -2.23 1.72 -12.68
N ARG A 140 -3.43 1.93 -12.15
CA ARG A 140 -4.47 2.73 -12.80
C ARG A 140 -4.13 4.22 -12.70
N LYS A 141 -3.68 4.68 -11.53
CA LYS A 141 -3.37 6.10 -11.28
C LYS A 141 -1.88 6.38 -11.31
N LEU A 142 -1.08 5.56 -10.64
CA LEU A 142 0.37 5.73 -10.55
C LEU A 142 1.10 4.79 -11.48
N ARG A 143 2.04 5.35 -12.23
CA ARG A 143 2.97 4.62 -13.09
C ARG A 143 4.39 5.13 -12.86
N GLY A 144 5.38 4.30 -13.17
CA GLY A 144 6.79 4.67 -13.08
C GLY A 144 7.48 4.22 -11.80
N GLY A 145 8.73 4.66 -11.64
CA GLY A 145 9.60 4.29 -10.53
C GLY A 145 9.24 5.00 -9.23
N TYR A 146 9.23 4.25 -8.14
CA TYR A 146 9.09 4.71 -6.76
C TYR A 146 10.15 4.04 -5.88
N ALA A 147 10.69 4.81 -4.94
CA ALA A 147 11.64 4.35 -3.94
C ALA A 147 11.05 4.45 -2.54
N LEU A 148 11.23 3.40 -1.74
CA LEU A 148 11.01 3.37 -0.30
C LEU A 148 12.37 3.27 0.39
N ILE A 149 12.75 4.30 1.14
CA ILE A 149 14.06 4.40 1.81
C ILE A 149 13.87 4.50 3.32
N ARG A 150 14.39 3.53 4.08
CA ARG A 150 14.34 3.53 5.54
C ARG A 150 15.24 4.63 6.11
N MET A 151 14.71 5.38 7.07
CA MET A 151 15.48 6.42 7.77
C MET A 151 16.43 5.78 8.79
N LYS A 152 17.63 6.35 8.96
CA LYS A 152 18.64 5.82 9.91
C LYS A 152 18.35 6.15 11.37
N ASP A 153 17.83 7.36 11.62
CA ASP A 153 17.72 7.92 12.98
C ASP A 153 16.29 7.93 13.53
N ARG A 154 15.33 7.33 12.82
CA ARG A 154 13.92 7.31 13.17
C ARG A 154 13.29 6.02 12.69
N ASP A 155 12.31 5.54 13.43
CA ASP A 155 11.44 4.48 12.96
C ASP A 155 10.53 5.04 11.86
N GLY A 156 10.76 4.63 10.60
CA GLY A 156 10.01 5.10 9.45
C GLY A 156 10.78 5.09 8.13
N TRP A 157 10.03 5.23 7.05
CA TRP A 157 10.53 5.22 5.67
C TRP A 157 10.14 6.49 4.93
N LEU A 158 10.80 6.74 3.81
CA LEU A 158 10.44 7.78 2.85
C LEU A 158 9.98 7.12 1.56
N LEU A 159 8.78 7.46 1.10
CA LEU A 159 8.29 7.18 -0.24
C LEU A 159 8.61 8.36 -1.16
N ILE A 160 9.29 8.10 -2.27
CA ILE A 160 9.82 9.11 -3.19
C ILE A 160 9.55 8.65 -4.63
N LYS A 161 8.99 9.53 -5.47
CA LYS A 161 8.89 9.28 -6.91
C LYS A 161 10.28 9.34 -7.53
N MET A 162 10.64 8.37 -8.36
CA MET A 162 11.89 8.41 -9.12
C MET A 162 11.77 9.38 -10.30
N ASN A 163 12.89 10.00 -10.67
CA ASN A 163 12.94 10.92 -11.81
C ASN A 163 13.03 10.12 -13.12
N ASP A 164 11.87 9.81 -13.69
CA ASP A 164 11.68 9.06 -14.93
C ASP A 164 10.56 9.72 -15.76
N ASP A 165 10.22 9.15 -16.92
CA ASP A 165 9.27 9.73 -17.87
C ASP A 165 7.83 9.86 -17.34
N GLU A 166 7.48 9.16 -16.25
CA GLU A 166 6.16 9.23 -15.60
C GLU A 166 6.14 10.27 -14.45
N ALA A 167 7.27 10.93 -14.16
CA ALA A 167 7.35 11.97 -13.13
C ALA A 167 6.67 13.27 -13.62
N ASP A 168 5.74 13.79 -12.82
CA ASP A 168 5.07 15.06 -13.09
C ASP A 168 4.80 15.81 -11.78
N ALA A 169 5.57 16.87 -11.54
CA ALA A 169 5.45 17.73 -10.37
C ALA A 169 4.15 18.56 -10.35
N ARG A 170 3.46 18.71 -11.48
CA ARG A 170 2.19 19.45 -11.57
C ARG A 170 0.98 18.56 -11.30
N ARG A 171 1.13 17.23 -11.45
CA ARG A 171 0.07 16.27 -11.20
C ARG A 171 -0.10 16.03 -9.70
N ASN A 172 -1.35 15.92 -9.24
CA ASN A 172 -1.66 15.62 -7.85
C ASN A 172 -2.87 14.66 -7.75
N PRO A 173 -2.65 13.36 -8.04
CA PRO A 173 -3.73 12.37 -8.10
C PRO A 173 -4.48 12.21 -6.78
N VAL A 174 -3.78 12.36 -5.65
CA VAL A 174 -4.37 12.32 -4.30
C VAL A 174 -5.52 13.33 -4.14
N ARG A 175 -5.48 14.44 -4.89
CA ARG A 175 -6.54 15.45 -4.94
C ARG A 175 -7.47 15.30 -6.13
N THR A 176 -6.93 15.03 -7.33
CA THR A 176 -7.70 15.08 -8.59
C THR A 176 -8.39 13.77 -8.95
N GLU A 177 -7.96 12.66 -8.36
CA GLU A 177 -8.47 11.32 -8.62
C GLU A 177 -8.80 10.62 -7.28
N PRO A 178 -9.75 11.14 -6.47
CA PRO A 178 -9.91 10.72 -5.08
C PRO A 178 -10.62 9.37 -4.87
N ASP A 179 -11.29 8.85 -5.89
CA ASP A 179 -12.27 7.76 -5.78
C ASP A 179 -11.67 6.37 -6.03
N SER A 180 -12.45 5.33 -5.72
CA SER A 180 -12.06 3.93 -5.92
C SER A 180 -11.74 3.59 -7.37
N VAL A 181 -10.65 2.85 -7.61
CA VAL A 181 -10.37 2.26 -8.93
C VAL A 181 -11.13 0.96 -9.20
N LEU A 182 -11.74 0.37 -8.18
CA LEU A 182 -12.54 -0.85 -8.31
C LEU A 182 -14.00 -0.54 -8.59
N THR A 183 -14.56 0.44 -7.86
CA THR A 183 -16.00 0.71 -7.86
C THR A 183 -16.36 2.12 -8.34
N GLY A 184 -15.39 3.03 -8.45
CA GLY A 184 -15.65 4.44 -8.76
C GLY A 184 -16.26 5.22 -7.58
N ARG A 185 -16.50 4.58 -6.44
CA ARG A 185 -17.10 5.19 -5.25
C ARG A 185 -16.11 6.06 -4.49
N SER A 186 -16.62 7.15 -3.92
CA SER A 186 -15.96 7.97 -2.91
C SER A 186 -16.04 7.33 -1.51
N LEU A 187 -15.28 7.88 -0.56
CA LEU A 187 -15.34 7.44 0.84
C LEU A 187 -16.73 7.63 1.45
N ASP A 188 -17.40 8.73 1.12
CA ASP A 188 -18.73 9.04 1.68
C ASP A 188 -19.81 8.09 1.15
N GLU A 189 -19.72 7.69 -0.13
CA GLU A 189 -20.62 6.69 -0.70
C GLU A 189 -20.42 5.31 -0.07
N ILE A 190 -19.17 4.89 0.16
CA ILE A 190 -18.86 3.63 0.85
C ILE A 190 -19.39 3.67 2.28
N ARG A 191 -19.17 4.78 3.00
CA ARG A 191 -19.67 4.97 4.37
C ARG A 191 -21.19 4.90 4.44
N ALA A 192 -21.89 5.52 3.50
CA ALA A 192 -23.36 5.55 3.49
C ALA A 192 -23.98 4.18 3.19
N GLN A 193 -23.32 3.36 2.37
CA GLN A 193 -23.85 2.05 1.96
C GLN A 193 -23.68 0.95 3.02
N GLU A 194 -22.63 1.04 3.84
CA GLU A 194 -22.32 0.07 4.90
C GLU A 194 -22.83 0.50 6.29
N GLY A 195 -23.44 1.70 6.37
CA GLY A 195 -24.00 2.25 7.60
C GLY A 195 -25.50 1.96 7.83
N ASP A 196 -26.12 1.14 6.97
CA ASP A 196 -27.52 0.72 7.01
C ASP A 196 -27.68 -0.71 7.56
#